data_AF-A0A367JUW7-F1
#
_entry.id   AF-A0A367JUW7-F1
#
_cell.length_a   1.000
_cell.length_b   1.000
_cell.length_c   1.000
_cell.angle_alpha   90.00
_cell.angle_beta   90.00
_cell.angle_gamma   90.00
#
_symmetry.space_group_name_H-M   'P 1'
#
loop_
_entity.id
_entity.type
_entity.pdbx_description
1 polymer ?
#
loop_
_entity_poly.entity_id
_entity_poly.type
_entity_poly.pdbx_seq_one_letter_code
_entity_poly.pdbx_strand_id
1 'polypeptide(L)'
;MAQQTTDHYSSVSDQQQQVSTAFANAVATLGSAPATAAPVGSGINTINNNPAFDLRKFWKEQMQLVDSYSSDFKSHPLPLARIKKVMKTDPEVKMISAEAPILFAKGCEIFITEITKRAWIHAEENKRRTLQRSDIATAISKTDMCDFLIDI
;
A
#
# COMPACT_ATOMS: atom_id res chain seq x y z
N MET A 1 7.45 11.07 59.67
CA MET A 1 7.23 9.62 59.54
C MET A 1 5.83 9.42 58.97
N ALA A 2 5.74 9.03 57.70
CA ALA A 2 4.52 8.47 57.10
C ALA A 2 4.98 7.56 55.95
N GLN A 3 4.56 6.30 56.03
CA GLN A 3 4.90 5.20 55.12
C GLN A 3 4.14 5.29 53.77
N GLN A 4 4.83 4.81 52.73
CA GLN A 4 4.39 4.00 51.58
C GLN A 4 3.13 4.38 50.76
N THR A 5 3.33 4.60 49.47
CA THR A 5 2.41 4.11 48.41
C THR A 5 3.21 3.75 47.16
N THR A 6 3.21 2.47 46.85
CA THR A 6 3.77 1.80 45.68
C THR A 6 2.69 1.70 44.57
N ASP A 7 3.17 1.75 43.33
CA ASP A 7 2.62 1.09 42.13
C ASP A 7 1.26 1.54 41.56
N HIS A 8 1.32 2.41 40.53
CA HIS A 8 0.23 2.64 39.57
C HIS A 8 0.75 2.55 38.13
N TYR A 9 1.16 1.35 37.72
CA TYR A 9 1.43 1.01 36.32
C TYR A 9 1.01 -0.44 36.06
N SER A 10 -0.30 -0.70 35.99
CA SER A 10 -0.90 -1.98 35.53
C SER A 10 -2.42 -1.85 35.45
N SER A 11 -2.97 -1.14 34.45
CA SER A 11 -4.44 -1.19 34.22
C SER A 11 -4.91 -0.74 32.83
N VAL A 12 -4.13 -0.97 31.76
CA VAL A 12 -4.60 -0.69 30.38
C VAL A 12 -4.45 -1.91 29.46
N SER A 13 -4.18 -3.09 30.02
CA SER A 13 -4.02 -4.35 29.27
C SER A 13 -5.24 -5.28 29.37
N ASP A 14 -6.19 -5.03 30.27
CA ASP A 14 -7.35 -5.94 30.49
C ASP A 14 -8.63 -5.53 29.75
N GLN A 15 -8.60 -4.48 28.92
CA GLN A 15 -9.78 -4.03 28.17
C GLN A 15 -9.75 -4.36 26.66
N GLN A 16 -8.73 -5.09 26.18
CA GLN A 16 -8.59 -5.47 24.76
C GLN A 16 -8.73 -6.98 24.51
N GLN A 17 -9.37 -7.73 25.41
CA GLN A 17 -9.49 -9.20 25.28
C GLN A 17 -10.91 -9.77 25.50
N GLN A 18 -11.95 -9.05 25.07
CA GLN A 18 -13.34 -9.53 25.17
C GLN A 18 -14.20 -9.47 23.89
N VAL A 19 -13.67 -9.14 22.71
CA VAL A 19 -14.50 -9.04 21.48
C VAL A 19 -14.37 -10.24 20.52
N SER A 20 -13.70 -11.33 20.94
CA SER A 20 -13.41 -12.49 20.08
C SER A 20 -14.06 -13.77 20.58
N THR A 21 -15.40 -13.82 20.71
CA THR A 21 -16.10 -15.10 20.98
C THR A 21 -17.54 -15.20 20.47
N ALA A 22 -18.01 -14.22 19.68
CA ALA A 22 -19.39 -14.23 19.17
C ALA A 22 -19.42 -14.51 17.67
N PHE A 23 -19.01 -15.70 17.20
CA PHE A 23 -19.42 -16.22 15.87
C PHE A 23 -19.26 -17.74 15.70
N ALA A 24 -19.22 -18.52 16.78
CA ALA A 24 -18.87 -19.95 16.69
C ALA A 24 -20.03 -20.95 16.88
N ASN A 25 -21.28 -20.55 17.16
CA ASN A 25 -22.35 -21.51 17.44
C ASN A 25 -23.61 -21.24 16.63
N ALA A 26 -23.66 -21.77 15.41
CA ALA A 26 -24.90 -22.12 14.74
C ALA A 26 -24.67 -23.34 13.85
N VAL A 27 -25.59 -24.31 13.94
CA VAL A 27 -25.73 -25.54 13.12
C VAL A 27 -25.15 -26.82 13.74
N ALA A 28 -25.94 -27.36 14.67
CA ALA A 28 -26.25 -28.78 14.80
C ALA A 28 -27.79 -28.84 14.62
N THR A 29 -28.50 -29.75 13.94
CA THR A 29 -28.31 -31.15 13.51
C THR A 29 -29.49 -31.47 12.57
N LEU A 30 -29.34 -32.40 11.61
CA LEU A 30 -30.25 -33.52 11.25
C LEU A 30 -30.21 -33.86 9.75
N GLY A 31 -29.83 -35.11 9.43
CA GLY A 31 -30.05 -35.71 8.10
C GLY A 31 -29.01 -36.75 7.70
N SER A 32 -29.20 -38.01 8.09
CA SER A 32 -28.38 -39.16 7.71
C SER A 32 -28.85 -39.78 6.37
N ALA A 33 -27.93 -40.05 5.43
CA ALA A 33 -27.93 -41.26 4.57
C ALA A 33 -26.64 -41.34 3.69
N PRO A 34 -26.08 -42.53 3.42
CA PRO A 34 -24.82 -42.72 2.69
C PRO A 34 -25.03 -43.20 1.24
N ALA A 35 -24.17 -42.77 0.29
CA ALA A 35 -23.95 -43.47 -0.98
C ALA A 35 -22.63 -43.06 -1.65
N THR A 36 -21.66 -43.98 -1.61
CA THR A 36 -20.70 -44.36 -2.67
C THR A 36 -20.47 -43.41 -3.87
N ALA A 37 -19.24 -42.91 -3.99
CA ALA A 37 -18.38 -43.06 -5.19
C ALA A 37 -17.05 -42.28 -5.02
N ALA A 38 -15.93 -42.98 -5.13
CA ALA A 38 -14.64 -42.44 -5.59
C ALA A 38 -14.33 -43.10 -6.95
N PRO A 39 -13.30 -42.73 -7.72
CA PRO A 39 -12.50 -41.50 -7.78
C PRO A 39 -12.46 -40.91 -9.21
N VAL A 40 -12.39 -39.58 -9.38
CA VAL A 40 -11.89 -39.00 -10.64
C VAL A 40 -10.81 -37.99 -10.30
N GLY A 41 -9.57 -38.40 -10.57
CA GLY A 41 -8.45 -37.49 -10.65
C GLY A 41 -8.65 -36.56 -11.83
N SER A 42 -8.46 -35.27 -11.58
CA SER A 42 -8.07 -34.29 -12.59
C SER A 42 -7.41 -33.17 -11.82
N GLY A 43 -6.07 -33.14 -11.89
CA GLY A 43 -5.26 -32.15 -11.23
C GLY A 43 -5.65 -30.76 -11.67
N ILE A 44 -6.13 -29.95 -10.72
CA ILE A 44 -6.00 -28.51 -10.85
C ILE A 44 -4.56 -28.20 -10.43
N ASN A 45 -3.68 -28.12 -11.42
CA ASN A 45 -2.43 -27.40 -11.25
C ASN A 45 -2.80 -25.96 -10.87
N THR A 46 -2.73 -25.64 -9.59
CA THR A 46 -2.63 -24.25 -9.13
C THR A 46 -1.39 -23.68 -9.77
N ILE A 47 -1.55 -22.99 -10.90
CA ILE A 47 -0.47 -22.27 -11.56
C ILE A 47 0.00 -21.23 -10.55
N ASN A 48 1.24 -21.41 -10.07
CA ASN A 48 1.96 -20.47 -9.22
C ASN A 48 2.12 -19.14 -9.96
N ASN A 49 1.13 -18.28 -9.86
CA ASN A 49 1.17 -16.90 -10.32
C ASN A 49 1.96 -16.13 -9.26
N ASN A 50 3.27 -15.99 -9.45
CA ASN A 50 4.07 -15.07 -8.63
C ASN A 50 3.51 -13.65 -8.82
N PRO A 51 3.38 -12.85 -7.75
CA PRO A 51 2.19 -12.07 -7.52
C PRO A 51 2.17 -10.82 -8.41
N ALA A 52 0.97 -10.45 -8.84
CA ALA A 52 0.63 -9.06 -9.13
C ALA A 52 1.33 -8.15 -8.12
N PHE A 53 1.90 -7.04 -8.58
CA PHE A 53 2.55 -6.01 -7.74
C PHE A 53 1.86 -5.89 -6.36
N ASP A 54 2.52 -6.38 -5.30
CA ASP A 54 1.96 -6.32 -3.95
C ASP A 54 2.17 -4.93 -3.38
N LEU A 55 1.11 -4.14 -3.48
CA LEU A 55 1.06 -2.77 -2.99
C LEU A 55 1.37 -2.67 -1.50
N ARG A 56 0.90 -3.61 -0.67
CA ARG A 56 1.11 -3.57 0.79
C ARG A 56 2.58 -3.81 1.12
N LYS A 57 3.20 -4.77 0.45
CA LYS A 57 4.63 -5.04 0.60
C LYS A 57 5.45 -3.82 0.16
N PHE A 58 5.14 -3.25 -1.00
CA PHE A 58 5.79 -2.04 -1.51
C PHE A 58 5.75 -0.89 -0.49
N TRP A 59 4.55 -0.55 0.01
CA TRP A 59 4.40 0.55 0.97
C TRP A 59 5.11 0.28 2.30
N LYS A 60 5.08 -0.97 2.79
CA LYS A 60 5.85 -1.33 3.99
C LYS A 60 7.36 -1.09 3.80
N GLU A 61 7.91 -1.50 2.66
CA GLU A 61 9.32 -1.26 2.32
C GLU A 61 9.63 0.24 2.16
N GLN A 62 8.73 1.01 1.52
CA GLN A 62 8.92 2.45 1.38
C GLN A 62 8.89 3.17 2.73
N MET A 63 8.00 2.79 3.65
CA MET A 63 7.95 3.39 4.99
C MET A 63 9.22 3.09 5.78
N GLN A 64 9.71 1.85 5.75
CA GLN A 64 10.99 1.51 6.39
C GLN A 64 12.16 2.31 5.80
N LEU A 65 12.17 2.50 4.48
CA LEU A 65 13.20 3.31 3.82
C LEU A 65 13.12 4.77 4.26
N VAL A 66 11.92 5.35 4.34
CA VAL A 66 11.70 6.73 4.80
C VAL A 66 12.11 6.91 6.26
N ASP A 67 11.79 5.96 7.14
CA ASP A 67 12.21 5.99 8.55
C ASP A 67 13.75 5.90 8.70
N SER A 68 14.40 5.11 7.83
CA SER A 68 15.86 4.99 7.80
C SER A 68 16.56 6.16 7.09
N TYR A 69 15.81 7.03 6.42
CA TYR A 69 16.36 8.08 5.58
C TYR A 69 17.00 9.19 6.42
N SER A 70 18.30 9.04 6.67
CA SER A 70 19.14 10.08 7.25
C SER A 70 19.42 11.17 6.21
N SER A 71 18.50 12.12 6.07
CA SER A 71 18.69 13.58 5.97
C SER A 71 19.95 14.17 5.30
N ASP A 72 20.57 13.51 4.33
CA ASP A 72 21.51 14.16 3.42
C ASP A 72 20.68 14.96 2.39
N PHE A 73 20.03 16.02 2.87
CA PHE A 73 19.14 16.95 2.14
C PHE A 73 19.79 17.61 0.89
N LYS A 74 21.03 17.25 0.58
CA LYS A 74 21.83 17.76 -0.53
C LYS A 74 21.63 16.97 -1.82
N SER A 75 21.19 15.70 -1.75
CA SER A 75 21.06 14.85 -2.94
C SER A 75 19.67 14.22 -3.03
N HIS A 76 18.76 14.90 -3.74
CA HIS A 76 17.46 14.37 -4.13
C HIS A 76 17.50 13.98 -5.62
N PRO A 77 16.84 12.89 -6.04
CA PRO A 77 16.76 12.52 -7.46
C PRO A 77 16.02 13.57 -8.29
N LEU A 78 15.13 14.35 -7.65
CA LEU A 78 14.38 15.44 -8.28
C LEU A 78 14.90 16.80 -7.80
N PRO A 79 15.19 17.75 -8.71
CA PRO A 79 15.72 19.06 -8.33
C PRO A 79 14.67 19.93 -7.62
N LEU A 80 14.95 20.31 -6.37
CA LEU A 80 14.04 21.10 -5.52
C LEU A 80 13.60 22.41 -6.17
N ALA A 81 14.49 23.08 -6.93
CA ALA A 81 14.16 24.31 -7.64
C ALA A 81 13.08 24.10 -8.72
N ARG A 82 13.05 22.95 -9.39
CA ARG A 82 12.02 22.63 -10.39
C ARG A 82 10.69 22.29 -9.72
N ILE A 83 10.73 21.54 -8.62
CA ILE A 83 9.54 21.26 -7.80
C ILE A 83 8.91 22.58 -7.34
N LYS A 84 9.72 23.47 -6.73
CA LYS A 84 9.26 24.80 -6.31
C LYS A 84 8.68 25.62 -7.46
N LYS A 85 9.25 25.51 -8.67
CA LYS A 85 8.75 26.20 -9.87
C LYS A 85 7.37 25.65 -10.30
N VAL A 86 7.16 24.34 -10.27
CA VAL A 86 5.86 23.72 -10.55
C VAL A 86 4.83 24.14 -9.49
N MET A 87 5.17 24.12 -8.21
CA MET A 87 4.27 24.59 -7.14
C MET A 87 3.86 26.07 -7.30
N LYS A 88 4.71 26.88 -7.95
CA LYS A 88 4.49 28.31 -8.21
C LYS A 88 3.77 28.62 -9.52
N THR A 89 3.37 27.61 -10.30
CA THR A 89 2.53 27.86 -11.49
C THR A 89 1.12 28.26 -11.11
N ASP A 90 0.67 27.88 -9.91
CA ASP A 90 -0.58 28.37 -9.33
C ASP A 90 -0.39 29.81 -8.79
N PRO A 91 -1.13 30.82 -9.31
CA PRO A 91 -1.01 32.21 -8.90
C PRO A 91 -1.39 32.45 -7.43
N GLU A 92 -2.20 31.58 -6.83
CA GLU A 92 -2.64 31.72 -5.43
C GLU A 92 -1.53 31.34 -4.43
N VAL A 93 -0.47 30.65 -4.88
CA VAL A 93 0.62 30.20 -4.03
C VAL A 93 1.67 31.31 -3.81
N LYS A 94 1.61 32.01 -2.67
CA LYS A 94 2.50 33.14 -2.35
C LYS A 94 3.85 32.75 -1.73
N MET A 95 3.87 31.94 -0.69
CA MET A 95 5.11 31.47 -0.06
C MET A 95 5.08 29.94 0.03
N ILE A 96 6.24 29.33 -0.04
CA ILE A 96 6.42 27.87 0.05
C ILE A 96 7.48 27.63 1.10
N SER A 97 7.13 26.86 2.14
CA SER A 97 8.08 26.41 3.16
C SER A 97 9.23 25.62 2.53
N ALA A 98 10.43 25.71 3.11
CA ALA A 98 11.59 24.95 2.64
C ALA A 98 11.37 23.42 2.70
N GLU A 99 10.51 22.96 3.62
CA GLU A 99 10.20 21.53 3.82
C GLU A 99 9.30 20.96 2.72
N ALA A 100 8.41 21.77 2.14
CA ALA A 100 7.43 21.26 1.18
C ALA A 100 8.07 20.69 -0.10
N PRO A 101 9.04 21.35 -0.77
CA PRO A 101 9.74 20.77 -1.90
C PRO A 101 10.49 19.48 -1.57
N ILE A 102 10.98 19.32 -0.34
CA ILE A 102 11.69 18.12 0.13
C ILE A 102 10.69 16.96 0.23
N LEU A 103 9.53 17.19 0.83
CA LEU A 103 8.45 16.20 0.92
C LEU A 103 7.93 15.81 -0.48
N PHE A 104 7.74 16.78 -1.37
CA PHE A 104 7.36 16.50 -2.75
C PHE A 104 8.43 15.71 -3.50
N ALA A 105 9.71 15.97 -3.29
CA ALA A 105 10.78 15.20 -3.93
C ALA A 105 10.66 13.71 -3.58
N LYS A 106 10.47 13.38 -2.29
CA LYS A 106 10.30 11.99 -1.86
C LYS A 106 8.95 11.40 -2.27
N GLY A 107 7.86 12.16 -2.10
CA GLY A 107 6.52 11.73 -2.50
C GLY A 107 6.42 11.43 -3.98
N CYS A 108 6.99 12.28 -4.84
CA CYS A 108 7.03 12.06 -6.28
C CYS A 108 7.88 10.84 -6.66
N GLU A 109 9.00 10.58 -5.97
CA GLU A 109 9.80 9.36 -6.20
C GLU A 109 8.98 8.09 -5.94
N ILE A 110 8.27 8.05 -4.79
CA ILE A 110 7.40 6.93 -4.43
C ILE A 110 6.25 6.79 -5.44
N PHE A 111 5.59 7.90 -5.76
CA PHE A 111 4.47 7.95 -6.70
C PHE A 111 4.85 7.46 -8.10
N ILE A 112 5.96 7.95 -8.66
CA ILE A 112 6.46 7.52 -9.97
C ILE A 112 6.79 6.02 -9.95
N THR A 113 7.43 5.54 -8.88
CA THR A 113 7.77 4.13 -8.73
C THR A 113 6.52 3.25 -8.67
N GLU A 114 5.52 3.66 -7.89
CA GLU A 114 4.27 2.92 -7.75
C GLU A 114 3.50 2.84 -9.06
N ILE A 115 3.23 3.98 -9.71
CA ILE A 115 2.45 4.01 -10.95
C ILE A 115 3.16 3.25 -12.07
N THR A 116 4.50 3.31 -12.11
CA THR A 116 5.31 2.54 -13.06
C THR A 116 5.19 1.04 -12.83
N LYS A 117 5.24 0.59 -11.56
CA LYS A 117 5.07 -0.84 -11.22
C LYS A 117 3.65 -1.33 -11.53
N ARG A 118 2.62 -0.53 -11.25
CA ARG A 118 1.23 -0.85 -11.62
C ARG A 118 1.05 -0.95 -13.14
N ALA A 119 1.58 0.02 -13.89
CA ALA A 119 1.52 0.01 -15.35
C ALA A 119 2.32 -1.15 -15.96
N TRP A 120 3.45 -1.53 -15.36
CA TRP A 120 4.27 -2.63 -15.85
C TRP A 120 3.53 -3.97 -15.91
N ILE A 121 2.62 -4.23 -14.96
CA ILE A 121 1.75 -5.43 -14.99
C ILE A 121 1.00 -5.52 -16.32
N HIS A 122 0.47 -4.41 -16.83
CA HIS A 122 -0.25 -4.37 -18.11
C HIS A 122 0.66 -4.54 -19.32
N ALA A 123 1.92 -4.09 -19.24
CA ALA A 123 2.90 -4.39 -20.28
C ALA A 123 3.21 -5.90 -20.32
N GLU A 124 3.40 -6.53 -19.15
CA GLU A 124 3.68 -7.97 -19.01
C GLU A 124 2.49 -8.84 -19.44
N GLU A 125 1.26 -8.47 -19.07
CA GLU A 125 0.02 -9.11 -19.51
C GLU A 125 -0.08 -9.15 -21.05
N ASN A 126 0.40 -8.09 -21.70
CA ASN A 126 0.47 -7.97 -23.15
C ASN A 126 1.75 -8.57 -23.77
N LYS A 127 2.56 -9.28 -22.98
CA LYS A 127 3.84 -9.90 -23.39
C LYS A 127 4.85 -8.91 -23.98
N ARG A 128 4.78 -7.64 -23.55
CA ARG A 128 5.68 -6.57 -23.99
C ARG A 128 6.76 -6.32 -22.94
N ARG A 129 7.96 -5.95 -23.40
CA ARG A 129 9.08 -5.49 -22.55
C ARG A 129 9.30 -3.98 -22.65
N THR A 130 8.37 -3.28 -23.30
CA THR A 130 8.37 -1.83 -23.48
C THR A 130 7.10 -1.27 -22.89
N LEU A 131 7.25 -0.40 -21.89
CA LEU A 131 6.14 0.29 -21.25
C LEU A 131 5.56 1.36 -22.20
N GLN A 132 4.24 1.41 -22.33
CA GLN A 132 3.54 2.34 -23.21
C GLN A 132 2.61 3.25 -22.42
N ARG A 133 2.20 4.37 -23.05
CA ARG A 133 1.21 5.30 -22.45
C ARG A 133 -0.13 4.61 -22.11
N SER A 134 -0.57 3.67 -22.95
CA SER A 134 -1.80 2.89 -22.71
C SER A 134 -1.75 2.03 -21.44
N ASP A 135 -0.56 1.56 -21.05
CA ASP A 135 -0.37 0.78 -19.81
C ASP A 135 -0.59 1.65 -18.57
N ILE A 136 -0.08 2.88 -18.63
CA ILE A 136 -0.25 3.90 -17.58
C ILE A 136 -1.73 4.30 -17.49
N ALA A 137 -2.38 4.58 -18.61
CA ALA A 137 -3.81 4.91 -18.63
C ALA A 137 -4.66 3.80 -18.02
N THR A 138 -4.36 2.53 -18.34
CA THR A 138 -5.06 1.38 -17.76
C THR A 138 -4.82 1.29 -16.25
N ALA A 139 -3.59 1.52 -15.78
CA ALA A 139 -3.27 1.50 -14.36
C ALA A 139 -3.96 2.63 -13.57
N ILE A 140 -4.06 3.83 -14.16
CA ILE A 140 -4.78 4.97 -13.59
C ILE A 140 -6.27 4.64 -13.45
N SER A 141 -6.91 4.12 -14.50
CA SER A 141 -8.34 3.76 -14.46
C SER A 141 -8.71 2.67 -13.44
N LYS A 142 -7.72 1.93 -12.94
CA LYS A 142 -7.87 0.88 -11.92
C LYS A 142 -7.51 1.36 -10.52
N THR A 143 -7.15 2.64 -10.36
CA THR A 143 -6.69 3.22 -9.10
C THR A 143 -7.45 4.51 -8.83
N ASP A 144 -8.52 4.45 -8.04
CA ASP A 144 -9.39 5.59 -7.71
C ASP A 144 -8.60 6.79 -7.13
N MET A 145 -7.51 6.51 -6.41
CA MET A 145 -6.63 7.56 -5.87
C MET A 145 -5.87 8.35 -6.94
N CYS A 146 -5.83 7.86 -8.18
CA CYS A 146 -5.22 8.50 -9.34
C CYS A 146 -6.23 9.27 -10.21
N ASP A 147 -7.48 9.48 -9.76
CA ASP A 147 -8.52 10.20 -10.51
C ASP A 147 -8.12 11.65 -10.86
N PHE A 148 -7.19 12.24 -10.12
CA PHE A 148 -6.61 13.55 -10.44
C PHE A 148 -5.86 13.59 -11.79
N LEU A 149 -5.66 12.43 -12.43
CA LEU A 149 -4.98 12.27 -13.72
C LEU A 149 -5.92 11.96 -14.89
N ILE A 150 -7.23 11.93 -14.69
CA ILE A 150 -8.19 11.60 -15.77
C ILE A 150 -8.09 12.57 -16.95
N ASP A 151 -7.80 13.85 -16.66
CA ASP A 151 -7.75 14.92 -17.67
C ASP A 151 -6.35 15.16 -18.26
N ILE A 152 -5.36 14.31 -17.94
CA ILE A 152 -3.95 14.44 -18.39
C ILE A 152 -3.61 13.39 -19.45
#